data_AF-A0A4Q9MEZ4-F1
#
_entry.id   AF-A0A4Q9MEZ4-F1
#
_cell.length_a   1.000
_cell.length_b   1.000
_cell.length_c   1.000
_cell.angle_alpha   90.00
_cell.angle_beta   90.00
_cell.angle_gamma   90.00
#
_symmetry.space_group_name_H-M   'P 1'
#
loop_
_entity.id
_entity.type
_entity.pdbx_description
1 polymer ?
#
loop_
_entity_poly.entity_id
_entity_poly.type
_entity_poly.pdbx_seq_one_letter_code
_entity_poly.pdbx_strand_id
1 'polypeptide(L)'
;MTLPLTIPGAPSAGNCPTSINHPQAPVSPSSSVQALALPPPIESAASTPCLVEEDGTDDDYADNDYGDDDVAGPAPDGGGRCLSIARASSTVRAVEGGKTLLKDVPMHVAGLVEITLLYKALANLTFGAIGLLGRSECGLASAEEEARLRLLTPTIKGYAAHWATAGMEQAMGALGGLGYMEEAGIGRLIRDAMVEKIWEGTISVCALDLTRAVSKEPKAVTYYIEWGRSLIQAAQARLHSPALQAVETLSASLQRLPIYFGESVTNALLTTPLLNYFAAISCALYLLEHATWSRNVKEASSEVDLEAFRRWVEEGEIAHTHVQMTKAREDYHRRIALNSKIVYGGDVLAAKL
;
A
#
# COMPACT_ATOMS: atom_id res chain seq x y z
N MET A 1 31.21 -15.76 -38.62
CA MET A 1 30.42 -15.33 -39.79
C MET A 1 29.87 -13.95 -39.47
N THR A 2 30.67 -12.95 -39.81
CA THR A 2 30.41 -11.52 -39.74
C THR A 2 29.51 -11.09 -40.90
N LEU A 3 28.61 -10.14 -40.68
CA LEU A 3 28.41 -8.89 -41.47
C LEU A 3 27.18 -8.11 -40.92
N PRO A 4 27.10 -6.78 -41.15
CA PRO A 4 26.65 -5.79 -40.19
C PRO A 4 25.46 -4.96 -40.69
N LEU A 5 24.86 -4.14 -39.82
CA LEU A 5 23.97 -3.06 -40.24
C LEU A 5 24.66 -1.71 -40.02
N THR A 6 25.07 -1.14 -41.15
CA THR A 6 25.61 0.20 -41.34
C THR A 6 24.53 1.26 -41.13
N ILE A 7 24.85 2.27 -40.31
CA ILE A 7 24.11 3.53 -40.20
C ILE A 7 24.69 4.50 -41.26
N PRO A 8 23.88 5.12 -42.13
CA PRO A 8 24.29 6.32 -42.85
C PRO A 8 23.83 7.58 -42.10
N GLY A 9 24.77 8.51 -41.93
CA GLY A 9 24.62 9.74 -41.16
C GLY A 9 23.76 10.84 -41.81
N ALA A 10 23.35 11.77 -40.95
CA ALA A 10 23.06 13.16 -41.31
C ALA A 10 24.41 13.90 -41.50
N PRO A 11 24.53 14.91 -42.39
CA PRO A 11 24.01 16.25 -42.05
C PRO A 11 23.58 17.12 -43.24
N SER A 12 22.74 18.13 -42.98
CA SER A 12 23.05 19.52 -43.39
C SER A 12 22.11 20.51 -42.73
N ALA A 13 22.70 21.55 -42.15
CA ALA A 13 22.03 22.71 -41.60
C ALA A 13 21.41 23.55 -42.73
N GLY A 14 20.12 23.84 -42.62
CA GLY A 14 19.39 24.77 -43.47
C GLY A 14 18.89 25.95 -42.64
N ASN A 15 19.44 27.12 -42.92
CA ASN A 15 19.06 28.41 -42.37
C ASN A 15 17.55 28.70 -42.52
N CYS A 16 16.93 29.23 -41.47
CA CYS A 16 15.63 29.89 -41.53
C CYS A 16 15.77 31.32 -41.01
N PRO A 17 15.58 32.38 -41.83
CA PRO A 17 15.63 33.75 -41.36
C PRO A 17 14.23 34.38 -41.21
N THR A 18 14.20 35.49 -40.47
CA THR A 18 13.17 36.55 -40.34
C THR A 18 12.02 36.26 -39.36
N SER A 19 11.93 36.91 -38.18
CA SER A 19 11.76 38.35 -37.84
C SER A 19 10.38 38.91 -38.23
N ILE A 20 9.43 38.96 -37.28
CA ILE A 20 8.35 39.98 -37.26
C ILE A 20 8.00 40.35 -35.79
N ASN A 21 8.52 41.52 -35.39
CA ASN A 21 7.98 42.62 -34.58
C ASN A 21 6.90 42.43 -33.49
N HIS A 22 7.29 42.85 -32.27
CA HIS A 22 6.42 43.46 -31.24
C HIS A 22 5.88 44.85 -31.66
N PRO A 23 4.79 45.29 -31.02
CA PRO A 23 4.67 46.69 -30.61
C PRO A 23 4.33 46.86 -29.12
N GLN A 24 4.94 47.87 -28.48
CA GLN A 24 4.70 48.33 -27.10
C GLN A 24 3.88 49.64 -27.07
N ALA A 25 2.95 49.69 -26.08
CA ALA A 25 2.53 50.82 -25.20
C ALA A 25 1.70 52.01 -25.80
N PRO A 26 0.80 52.69 -25.03
CA PRO A 26 1.09 53.40 -23.77
C PRO A 26 0.04 53.27 -22.62
N VAL A 27 0.14 54.13 -21.59
CA VAL A 27 -0.04 53.85 -20.14
C VAL A 27 -1.09 54.79 -19.45
N SER A 28 -2.03 54.21 -18.66
CA SER A 28 -2.65 54.65 -17.35
C SER A 28 -3.61 55.88 -17.25
N PRO A 29 -4.30 56.20 -16.10
CA PRO A 29 -4.45 55.52 -14.78
C PRO A 29 -5.89 55.49 -14.12
N SER A 30 -5.95 54.93 -12.89
CA SER A 30 -7.01 54.92 -11.83
C SER A 30 -7.98 53.71 -11.85
N SER A 31 -8.25 52.97 -10.76
CA SER A 31 -8.29 53.29 -9.33
C SER A 31 -7.99 52.06 -8.44
N SER A 32 -7.46 52.35 -7.25
CA SER A 32 -7.21 51.52 -6.04
C SER A 32 -8.38 50.61 -5.62
N VAL A 33 -8.16 49.45 -4.99
CA VAL A 33 -8.07 49.30 -3.51
C VAL A 33 -7.56 47.90 -3.09
N GLN A 34 -6.47 47.92 -2.31
CA GLN A 34 -6.04 47.09 -1.16
C GLN A 34 -5.83 45.56 -1.25
N ALA A 35 -4.55 45.19 -1.27
CA ALA A 35 -4.02 43.94 -0.74
C ALA A 35 -3.82 44.05 0.79
N LEU A 36 -4.29 43.04 1.54
CA LEU A 36 -4.06 42.91 2.98
C LEU A 36 -2.67 42.26 3.20
N ALA A 37 -1.82 42.93 3.96
CA ALA A 37 -0.47 42.48 4.30
C ALA A 37 -0.49 41.43 5.43
N LEU A 38 0.37 40.41 5.32
CA LEU A 38 0.67 39.43 6.37
C LEU A 38 1.50 40.06 7.52
N PRO A 39 1.28 39.67 8.78
CA PRO A 39 2.11 40.12 9.91
C PRO A 39 3.49 39.41 9.96
N PRO A 40 4.51 40.03 10.60
CA PRO A 40 5.88 39.52 10.66
C PRO A 40 6.05 38.34 11.66
N PRO A 41 7.14 37.57 11.55
CA PRO A 41 7.38 36.40 12.39
C PRO A 41 7.75 36.81 13.83
N ILE A 42 7.20 36.07 14.81
CA ILE A 42 7.50 36.24 16.24
C ILE A 42 8.73 35.42 16.60
N GLU A 43 9.72 36.08 17.21
CA GLU A 43 10.96 35.50 17.77
C GLU A 43 10.70 34.60 18.99
N SER A 44 11.66 33.70 19.24
CA SER A 44 11.67 32.66 20.25
C SER A 44 11.60 33.19 21.69
N ALA A 45 10.73 32.58 22.49
CA ALA A 45 10.82 32.60 23.95
C ALA A 45 11.21 31.19 24.42
N ALA A 46 12.41 31.09 25.00
CA ALA A 46 12.88 29.88 25.67
C ALA A 46 12.00 29.58 26.89
N SER A 47 11.39 28.40 26.92
CA SER A 47 10.80 27.81 28.12
C SER A 47 11.58 26.54 28.48
N THR A 48 12.11 26.54 29.69
CA THR A 48 12.81 25.44 30.37
C THR A 48 12.02 24.12 30.25
N PRO A 49 12.66 22.97 29.93
CA PRO A 49 11.95 21.69 29.90
C PRO A 49 11.63 21.24 31.33
N CYS A 50 10.36 20.97 31.61
CA CYS A 50 9.96 20.15 32.74
C CYS A 50 10.40 18.72 32.47
N LEU A 51 11.33 18.21 33.29
CA LEU A 51 11.67 16.79 33.32
C LEU A 51 10.47 16.04 33.91
N VAL A 52 9.83 15.21 33.09
CA VAL A 52 8.91 14.17 33.56
C VAL A 52 9.78 13.08 34.18
N GLU A 53 9.47 12.66 35.41
CA GLU A 53 10.24 11.63 36.11
C GLU A 53 10.12 10.29 35.37
N GLU A 54 11.26 9.70 35.01
CA GLU A 54 11.39 8.39 34.38
C GLU A 54 11.11 7.27 35.42
N ASP A 55 9.83 6.91 35.56
CA ASP A 55 9.46 5.61 36.11
C ASP A 55 9.44 4.60 34.95
N GLY A 56 10.30 3.57 35.02
CA GLY A 56 10.67 2.62 33.95
C GLY A 56 9.54 1.77 33.33
N THR A 57 8.56 2.45 32.74
CA THR A 57 7.42 1.94 31.96
C THR A 57 7.36 2.59 30.56
N ASP A 58 8.47 3.17 30.09
CA ASP A 58 8.54 3.96 28.85
C ASP A 58 8.22 3.19 27.56
N ASP A 59 8.32 1.86 27.54
CA ASP A 59 8.00 1.05 26.35
C ASP A 59 6.50 0.99 26.04
N ASP A 60 5.63 1.11 27.05
CA ASP A 60 4.17 1.04 26.85
C ASP A 60 3.56 2.43 26.50
N TYR A 61 4.23 3.54 26.83
CA TYR A 61 3.82 4.89 26.38
C TYR A 61 4.21 5.15 24.92
N ALA A 62 5.37 4.65 24.48
CA ALA A 62 5.80 4.78 23.10
C ALA A 62 4.91 3.97 22.14
N ASP A 63 4.43 2.77 22.54
CA ASP A 63 3.52 1.92 21.74
C ASP A 63 2.20 2.65 21.36
N ASN A 64 1.78 3.69 22.11
CA ASN A 64 0.59 4.50 21.77
C ASN A 64 0.88 5.62 20.74
N ASP A 65 2.01 6.33 20.84
CA ASP A 65 2.37 7.39 19.87
C ASP A 65 2.68 6.81 18.47
N TYR A 66 3.30 5.62 18.41
CA TYR A 66 3.53 4.93 17.13
C TYR A 66 2.24 4.50 16.43
N GLY A 67 1.16 4.24 17.20
CA GLY A 67 -0.12 3.80 16.63
C GLY A 67 -0.80 4.88 15.79
N ASP A 68 -0.68 6.14 16.20
CA ASP A 68 -1.36 7.27 15.56
C ASP A 68 -0.64 7.73 14.27
N ASP A 69 0.71 7.72 14.28
CA ASP A 69 1.51 8.07 13.11
C ASP A 69 1.45 6.97 12.00
N ASP A 70 1.36 5.68 12.39
CA ASP A 70 1.35 4.55 11.45
C ASP A 70 -0.01 4.35 10.74
N VAL A 71 -1.14 4.67 11.38
CA VAL A 71 -2.47 4.56 10.76
C VAL A 71 -2.75 5.73 9.80
N ALA A 72 -2.06 6.86 9.99
CA ALA A 72 -2.26 8.11 9.23
C ALA A 72 -1.17 8.40 8.16
N GLY A 73 -0.16 7.55 7.99
CA GLY A 73 0.95 7.76 7.05
C GLY A 73 0.57 7.81 5.55
N PRO A 74 1.30 8.56 4.70
CA PRO A 74 0.91 8.99 3.34
C PRO A 74 0.92 7.90 2.25
N ALA A 75 1.10 6.62 2.60
CA ALA A 75 1.16 5.50 1.65
C ALA A 75 -0.02 5.44 0.63
N PRO A 76 -1.27 5.78 1.00
CA PRO A 76 -2.37 5.87 0.03
C PRO A 76 -2.27 7.06 -0.93
N ASP A 77 -1.70 8.21 -0.51
CA ASP A 77 -1.61 9.44 -1.32
C ASP A 77 -0.59 9.28 -2.45
N GLY A 78 0.62 8.78 -2.14
CA GLY A 78 1.65 8.54 -3.15
C GLY A 78 1.21 7.57 -4.25
N GLY A 79 0.64 6.42 -3.85
CA GLY A 79 0.10 5.43 -4.78
C GLY A 79 -1.07 5.97 -5.62
N GLY A 80 -2.01 6.68 -4.98
CA GLY A 80 -3.15 7.30 -5.65
C GLY A 80 -2.75 8.36 -6.68
N ARG A 81 -1.72 9.17 -6.39
CA ARG A 81 -1.17 10.15 -7.34
C ARG A 81 -0.51 9.49 -8.55
N CYS A 82 0.35 8.48 -8.34
CA CYS A 82 1.00 7.75 -9.43
C CYS A 82 -0.02 7.09 -10.36
N LEU A 83 -1.06 6.45 -9.80
CA LEU A 83 -2.16 5.87 -10.58
C LEU A 83 -2.94 6.94 -11.35
N SER A 84 -3.21 8.09 -10.72
CA SER A 84 -3.88 9.22 -11.37
C SER A 84 -3.08 9.77 -12.55
N ILE A 85 -1.77 9.91 -12.42
CA ILE A 85 -0.86 10.32 -13.50
C ILE A 85 -0.89 9.31 -14.65
N ALA A 86 -0.79 8.01 -14.34
CA ALA A 86 -0.83 6.96 -15.36
C ALA A 86 -2.17 6.94 -16.12
N ARG A 87 -3.30 7.09 -15.41
CA ARG A 87 -4.63 7.22 -16.02
C ARG A 87 -4.77 8.47 -16.88
N ALA A 88 -4.31 9.62 -16.40
CA ALA A 88 -4.37 10.86 -17.18
C ALA A 88 -3.56 10.74 -18.48
N SER A 89 -2.34 10.22 -18.38
CA SER A 89 -1.47 9.97 -19.54
C SER A 89 -2.12 9.05 -20.57
N SER A 90 -2.81 7.99 -20.14
CA SER A 90 -3.44 7.02 -21.05
C SER A 90 -4.58 7.60 -21.88
N THR A 91 -5.22 8.68 -21.41
CA THR A 91 -6.30 9.37 -22.15
C THR A 91 -5.80 10.27 -23.28
N VAL A 92 -4.53 10.66 -23.28
CA VAL A 92 -3.94 11.57 -24.27
C VAL A 92 -2.87 10.91 -25.13
N ARG A 93 -2.30 9.80 -24.67
CA ARG A 93 -1.23 9.09 -25.38
C ARG A 93 -1.81 8.16 -26.43
N ALA A 94 -1.52 8.46 -27.70
CA ALA A 94 -1.88 7.60 -28.81
C ALA A 94 -0.76 6.61 -29.17
N VAL A 95 -1.16 5.43 -29.63
CA VAL A 95 -0.32 4.36 -30.19
C VAL A 95 -0.78 4.04 -31.61
N GLU A 96 -0.14 3.06 -32.26
CA GLU A 96 -0.48 2.61 -33.63
C GLU A 96 -0.49 3.76 -34.66
N GLY A 97 0.47 4.68 -34.54
CA GLY A 97 0.57 5.85 -35.41
C GLY A 97 -0.52 6.89 -35.18
N GLY A 98 -1.09 6.96 -33.97
CA GLY A 98 -2.08 7.99 -33.59
C GLY A 98 -3.54 7.54 -33.65
N LYS A 99 -3.80 6.27 -33.96
CA LYS A 99 -5.16 5.75 -34.23
C LYS A 99 -5.91 5.35 -32.97
N THR A 100 -5.20 4.88 -31.96
CA THR A 100 -5.77 4.27 -30.76
C THR A 100 -5.14 4.93 -29.54
N LEU A 101 -5.95 5.38 -28.57
CA LEU A 101 -5.42 5.89 -27.29
C LEU A 101 -5.09 4.73 -26.36
N LEU A 102 -4.11 4.92 -25.47
CA LEU A 102 -3.71 3.87 -24.51
C LEU A 102 -4.87 3.41 -23.62
N LYS A 103 -5.79 4.32 -23.25
CA LYS A 103 -7.01 3.96 -22.50
C LYS A 103 -7.91 2.95 -23.22
N ASP A 104 -7.78 2.83 -24.54
CA ASP A 104 -8.58 1.94 -25.38
C ASP A 104 -7.81 0.64 -25.72
N VAL A 105 -6.54 0.52 -25.31
CA VAL A 105 -5.73 -0.68 -25.50
C VAL A 105 -6.01 -1.67 -24.35
N PRO A 106 -6.61 -2.84 -24.61
CA PRO A 106 -7.05 -3.75 -23.53
C PRO A 106 -5.92 -4.22 -22.61
N MET A 107 -4.73 -4.49 -23.16
CA MET A 107 -3.55 -4.88 -22.39
C MET A 107 -3.09 -3.78 -21.42
N HIS A 108 -3.13 -2.51 -21.84
CA HIS A 108 -2.74 -1.39 -20.98
C HIS A 108 -3.76 -1.21 -19.85
N VAL A 109 -5.05 -1.27 -20.17
CA VAL A 109 -6.11 -1.20 -19.17
C VAL A 109 -5.96 -2.35 -18.16
N ALA A 110 -5.71 -3.58 -18.61
CA ALA A 110 -5.49 -4.72 -17.74
C ALA A 110 -4.35 -4.50 -16.74
N GLY A 111 -3.21 -3.95 -17.18
CA GLY A 111 -2.10 -3.58 -16.28
C GLY A 111 -2.48 -2.48 -15.27
N LEU A 112 -3.28 -1.49 -15.67
CA LEU A 112 -3.79 -0.48 -14.72
C LEU A 112 -4.80 -1.05 -13.72
N VAL A 113 -5.49 -2.16 -14.04
CA VAL A 113 -6.40 -2.80 -13.09
C VAL A 113 -5.65 -3.35 -11.89
N GLU A 114 -4.48 -3.97 -12.06
CA GLU A 114 -3.69 -4.51 -10.94
C GLU A 114 -3.38 -3.42 -9.89
N ILE A 115 -2.89 -2.27 -10.34
CA ILE A 115 -2.59 -1.11 -9.48
C ILE A 115 -3.88 -0.55 -8.86
N THR A 116 -4.98 -0.50 -9.63
CA THR A 116 -6.27 0.00 -9.15
C THR A 116 -6.89 -0.90 -8.08
N LEU A 117 -6.77 -2.23 -8.23
CA LEU A 117 -7.23 -3.20 -7.24
C LEU A 117 -6.46 -3.05 -5.93
N LEU A 118 -5.13 -2.93 -6.03
CA LEU A 118 -4.29 -2.66 -4.86
C LEU A 118 -4.68 -1.37 -4.15
N TYR A 119 -4.87 -0.27 -4.90
CA TYR A 119 -5.31 1.00 -4.33
C TYR A 119 -6.67 0.86 -3.62
N LYS A 120 -7.66 0.22 -4.25
CA LYS A 120 -8.99 -0.03 -3.65
C LYS A 120 -8.88 -0.87 -2.38
N ALA A 121 -8.08 -1.93 -2.39
CA ALA A 121 -7.86 -2.81 -1.25
C ALA A 121 -7.25 -2.07 -0.06
N LEU A 122 -6.14 -1.35 -0.29
CA LEU A 122 -5.45 -0.60 0.75
C LEU A 122 -6.31 0.55 1.27
N ALA A 123 -7.03 1.28 0.40
CA ALA A 123 -7.91 2.36 0.83
C ALA A 123 -9.02 1.85 1.75
N ASN A 124 -9.73 0.77 1.36
CA ASN A 124 -10.81 0.21 2.18
C ASN A 124 -10.28 -0.31 3.53
N LEU A 125 -9.12 -0.98 3.54
CA LEU A 125 -8.48 -1.44 4.77
C LEU A 125 -8.09 -0.25 5.68
N THR A 126 -7.46 0.77 5.12
CA THR A 126 -6.97 1.94 5.87
C THR A 126 -8.13 2.72 6.48
N PHE A 127 -9.16 3.06 5.69
CA PHE A 127 -10.34 3.74 6.22
C PHE A 127 -11.13 2.88 7.21
N GLY A 128 -11.12 1.56 7.03
CA GLY A 128 -11.66 0.62 8.00
C GLY A 128 -10.95 0.68 9.36
N ALA A 129 -9.62 0.77 9.36
CA ALA A 129 -8.83 0.94 10.58
C ALA A 129 -8.96 2.34 11.19
N ILE A 130 -9.01 3.40 10.38
CA ILE A 130 -9.30 4.77 10.86
C ILE A 130 -10.65 4.81 11.60
N GLY A 131 -11.66 4.10 11.09
CA GLY A 131 -12.96 3.97 11.78
C GLY A 131 -12.85 3.30 13.15
N LEU A 132 -11.94 2.33 13.33
CA LEU A 132 -11.68 1.70 14.62
C LEU A 132 -10.88 2.64 15.54
N LEU A 133 -9.87 3.33 15.00
CA LEU A 133 -9.06 4.30 15.72
C LEU A 133 -9.95 5.40 16.32
N GLY A 134 -10.82 6.02 15.51
CA GLY A 134 -11.73 7.05 15.99
C GLY A 134 -12.71 6.54 17.07
N ARG A 135 -13.08 5.25 17.05
CA ARG A 135 -13.89 4.63 18.12
C ARG A 135 -13.06 4.43 19.39
N SER A 136 -11.80 4.03 19.27
CA SER A 136 -10.86 3.87 20.39
C SER A 136 -10.62 5.20 21.10
N GLU A 137 -10.25 6.24 20.35
CA GLU A 137 -10.00 7.59 20.88
C GLU A 137 -11.22 8.20 21.58
N CYS A 138 -12.43 7.87 21.09
CA CYS A 138 -13.68 8.31 21.71
C CYS A 138 -14.13 7.44 22.90
N GLY A 139 -13.38 6.40 23.27
CA GLY A 139 -13.76 5.44 24.32
C GLY A 139 -15.01 4.62 24.00
N LEU A 140 -15.31 4.44 22.71
CA LEU A 140 -16.49 3.72 22.19
C LEU A 140 -16.16 2.33 21.61
N ALA A 141 -14.88 2.01 21.47
CA ALA A 141 -14.42 0.73 20.96
C ALA A 141 -14.66 -0.39 21.98
N SER A 142 -15.20 -1.53 21.51
CA SER A 142 -15.24 -2.74 22.32
C SER A 142 -13.84 -3.37 22.43
N ALA A 143 -13.65 -4.29 23.38
CA ALA A 143 -12.37 -5.02 23.50
C ALA A 143 -12.01 -5.80 22.21
N GLU A 144 -13.00 -6.29 21.47
CA GLU A 144 -12.79 -6.94 20.17
C GLU A 144 -12.35 -5.95 19.08
N GLU A 145 -12.83 -4.70 19.13
CA GLU A 145 -12.45 -3.64 18.21
C GLU A 145 -11.04 -3.13 18.50
N GLU A 146 -10.68 -2.95 19.77
CA GLU A 146 -9.33 -2.60 20.22
C GLU A 146 -8.30 -3.67 19.81
N ALA A 147 -8.61 -4.93 20.07
CA ALA A 147 -7.75 -6.04 19.68
C ALA A 147 -7.57 -6.11 18.15
N ARG A 148 -8.61 -5.80 17.38
CA ARG A 148 -8.52 -5.73 15.92
C ARG A 148 -7.65 -4.57 15.47
N LEU A 149 -7.87 -3.37 16.01
CA LEU A 149 -7.06 -2.19 15.70
C LEU A 149 -5.57 -2.46 15.96
N ARG A 150 -5.24 -3.09 17.09
CA ARG A 150 -3.87 -3.45 17.44
C ARG A 150 -3.19 -4.40 16.45
N LEU A 151 -3.94 -5.34 15.86
CA LEU A 151 -3.42 -6.23 14.81
C LEU A 151 -3.30 -5.52 13.47
N LEU A 152 -4.26 -4.67 13.12
CA LEU A 152 -4.32 -4.00 11.82
C LEU A 152 -3.24 -2.92 11.67
N THR A 153 -2.87 -2.22 12.72
CA THR A 153 -1.91 -1.11 12.68
C THR A 153 -0.54 -1.49 12.08
N PRO A 154 0.22 -2.44 12.65
CA PRO A 154 1.51 -2.86 12.06
C PRO A 154 1.32 -3.54 10.69
N THR A 155 0.17 -4.18 10.48
CA THR A 155 -0.17 -4.86 9.23
C THR A 155 -0.34 -3.87 8.08
N ILE A 156 -1.15 -2.83 8.29
CA ILE A 156 -1.41 -1.77 7.31
C ILE A 156 -0.10 -1.10 6.95
N LYS A 157 0.65 -0.68 7.96
CA LYS A 157 1.89 0.03 7.75
C LYS A 157 2.90 -0.81 6.95
N GLY A 158 3.17 -2.04 7.39
CA GLY A 158 4.13 -2.91 6.72
C GLY A 158 3.68 -3.32 5.30
N TYR A 159 2.41 -3.64 5.12
CA TYR A 159 1.87 -4.13 3.85
C TYR A 159 1.69 -3.00 2.83
N ALA A 160 1.12 -1.87 3.24
CA ALA A 160 0.92 -0.71 2.38
C ALA A 160 2.26 -0.15 1.91
N ALA A 161 3.23 0.05 2.80
CA ALA A 161 4.57 0.52 2.41
C ALA A 161 5.24 -0.38 1.36
N HIS A 162 5.11 -1.70 1.54
CA HIS A 162 5.67 -2.67 0.59
C HIS A 162 5.00 -2.58 -0.78
N TRP A 163 3.68 -2.79 -0.82
CA TRP A 163 2.95 -2.98 -2.07
C TRP A 163 2.60 -1.68 -2.77
N ALA A 164 2.29 -0.59 -2.05
CA ALA A 164 1.97 0.69 -2.68
C ALA A 164 3.15 1.19 -3.51
N THR A 165 4.37 1.09 -2.99
CA THR A 165 5.59 1.46 -3.72
C THR A 165 5.78 0.60 -4.98
N ALA A 166 5.52 -0.71 -4.90
CA ALA A 166 5.58 -1.59 -6.08
C ALA A 166 4.52 -1.21 -7.13
N GLY A 167 3.31 -0.84 -6.69
CA GLY A 167 2.26 -0.30 -7.56
C GLY A 167 2.64 1.04 -8.22
N MET A 168 3.40 1.89 -7.52
CA MET A 168 3.93 3.15 -8.08
C MET A 168 4.97 2.88 -9.18
N GLU A 169 5.84 1.88 -9.01
CA GLU A 169 6.78 1.45 -10.04
C GLU A 169 6.05 0.92 -11.29
N GLN A 170 5.00 0.12 -11.10
CA GLN A 170 4.15 -0.33 -12.21
C GLN A 170 3.45 0.85 -12.91
N ALA A 171 2.96 1.84 -12.16
CA ALA A 171 2.37 3.04 -12.71
C ALA A 171 3.38 3.84 -13.55
N MET A 172 4.64 3.94 -13.11
CA MET A 172 5.72 4.53 -13.88
C MET A 172 5.98 3.76 -15.19
N GLY A 173 6.01 2.43 -15.12
CA GLY A 173 6.12 1.58 -16.30
C GLY A 173 4.99 1.79 -17.31
N ALA A 174 3.77 2.07 -16.84
CA ALA A 174 2.60 2.31 -17.69
C ALA A 174 2.73 3.58 -18.55
N LEU A 175 3.57 4.55 -18.16
CA LEU A 175 3.90 5.73 -18.98
C LEU A 175 4.96 5.45 -20.05
N GLY A 176 5.63 4.30 -20.00
CA GLY A 176 6.80 4.00 -20.84
C GLY A 176 7.96 4.97 -20.54
N GLY A 177 8.72 5.35 -21.57
CA GLY A 177 9.89 6.24 -21.41
C GLY A 177 9.58 7.58 -20.75
N LEU A 178 8.36 8.11 -20.89
CA LEU A 178 7.95 9.35 -20.22
C LEU A 178 7.96 9.20 -18.69
N GLY A 179 7.62 8.02 -18.17
CA GLY A 179 7.61 7.76 -16.73
C GLY A 179 8.99 7.89 -16.09
N TYR A 180 10.05 7.67 -16.85
CA TYR A 180 11.43 7.78 -16.35
C TYR A 180 11.96 9.22 -16.36
N MET A 181 11.25 10.16 -17.01
CA MET A 181 11.64 11.56 -17.08
C MET A 181 11.22 12.28 -15.79
N GLU A 182 12.11 13.07 -15.18
CA GLU A 182 11.83 13.77 -13.91
C GLU A 182 10.65 14.75 -14.03
N GLU A 183 10.40 15.30 -15.24
CA GLU A 183 9.28 16.21 -15.52
C GLU A 183 7.91 15.53 -15.36
N ALA A 184 7.84 14.20 -15.47
CA ALA A 184 6.61 13.46 -15.20
C ALA A 184 6.27 13.42 -13.69
N GLY A 185 7.22 13.78 -12.81
CA GLY A 185 7.04 13.85 -11.36
C GLY A 185 6.93 12.50 -10.64
N ILE A 186 6.67 11.41 -11.36
CA ILE A 186 6.43 10.09 -10.76
C ILE A 186 7.69 9.49 -10.12
N GLY A 187 8.88 9.73 -10.71
CA GLY A 187 10.15 9.29 -10.14
C GLY A 187 10.43 9.92 -8.77
N ARG A 188 10.06 11.20 -8.60
CA ARG A 188 10.13 11.87 -7.30
C ARG A 188 9.17 11.23 -6.30
N LEU A 189 7.92 10.98 -6.68
CA LEU A 189 6.93 10.35 -5.79
C LEU A 189 7.42 8.99 -5.29
N ILE A 190 8.01 8.17 -6.17
CA ILE A 190 8.58 6.86 -5.78
C ILE A 190 9.73 7.05 -4.79
N ARG A 191 10.66 7.99 -5.05
CA ARG A 191 11.77 8.28 -4.12
C ARG A 191 11.27 8.72 -2.75
N ASP A 192 10.25 9.57 -2.71
CA ASP A 192 9.67 10.07 -1.47
C ASP A 192 8.97 8.92 -0.71
N ALA A 193 8.23 8.04 -1.41
CA ALA A 193 7.54 6.90 -0.80
C ALA A 193 8.48 5.78 -0.29
N MET A 194 9.74 5.74 -0.72
CA MET A 194 10.69 4.73 -0.23
C MET A 194 10.96 4.82 1.27
N VAL A 195 10.77 6.00 1.87
CA VAL A 195 10.94 6.19 3.33
C VAL A 195 9.94 5.36 4.14
N GLU A 196 8.74 5.11 3.59
CA GLU A 196 7.67 4.37 4.26
C GLU A 196 8.04 2.92 4.59
N LYS A 197 8.99 2.34 3.83
CA LYS A 197 9.51 0.99 4.09
C LYS A 197 10.54 0.94 5.21
N ILE A 198 11.00 2.10 5.69
CA ILE A 198 12.19 2.27 6.52
C ILE A 198 11.83 2.89 7.87
N TRP A 199 11.20 4.07 7.87
CA TRP A 199 10.88 4.80 9.10
C TRP A 199 9.74 4.16 9.88
N GLU A 200 9.62 4.49 11.16
CA GLU A 200 8.60 3.96 12.09
C GLU A 200 8.56 2.42 12.17
N GLY A 201 9.65 1.75 11.77
CA GLY A 201 9.76 0.28 11.72
C GLY A 201 9.83 -0.30 10.31
N THR A 202 10.85 -1.12 10.04
CA THR A 202 10.92 -1.83 8.75
C THR A 202 9.81 -2.87 8.62
N ILE A 203 9.53 -3.34 7.40
CA ILE A 203 8.51 -4.38 7.14
C ILE A 203 8.71 -5.62 8.04
N SER A 204 9.96 -6.02 8.29
CA SER A 204 10.28 -7.13 9.20
C SER A 204 9.96 -6.81 10.65
N VAL A 205 10.20 -5.57 11.09
CA VAL A 205 9.84 -5.11 12.45
C VAL A 205 8.32 -5.06 12.61
N CYS A 206 7.57 -4.55 11.63
CA CYS A 206 6.10 -4.57 11.66
C CYS A 206 5.54 -6.00 11.69
N ALA A 207 6.18 -6.93 10.96
CA ALA A 207 5.80 -8.33 11.01
C ALA A 207 6.03 -8.94 12.40
N LEU A 208 7.17 -8.64 13.02
CA LEU A 208 7.46 -9.05 14.40
C LEU A 208 6.46 -8.42 15.37
N ASP A 209 6.12 -7.15 15.20
CA ASP A 209 5.14 -6.46 16.04
C ASP A 209 3.75 -7.10 15.95
N LEU A 210 3.30 -7.47 14.75
CA LEU A 210 2.05 -8.22 14.57
C LEU A 210 2.06 -9.53 15.39
N THR A 211 3.16 -10.28 15.38
CA THR A 211 3.28 -11.52 16.18
C THR A 211 3.40 -11.24 17.69
N ARG A 212 4.02 -10.12 18.07
CA ARG A 212 4.13 -9.64 19.46
C ARG A 212 2.75 -9.26 20.00
N ALA A 213 1.92 -8.59 19.22
CA ALA A 213 0.55 -8.22 19.57
C ALA A 213 -0.29 -9.44 19.96
N VAL A 214 -0.21 -10.52 19.18
CA VAL A 214 -0.90 -11.79 19.49
C VAL A 214 -0.35 -12.46 20.74
N SER A 215 0.94 -12.29 21.04
CA SER A 215 1.55 -12.83 22.26
C SER A 215 1.10 -12.06 23.51
N LYS A 216 0.92 -10.72 23.41
CA LYS A 216 0.38 -9.88 24.49
C LYS A 216 -1.12 -10.14 24.72
N GLU A 217 -1.91 -10.28 23.65
CA GLU A 217 -3.36 -10.54 23.71
C GLU A 217 -3.74 -11.79 22.87
N PRO A 218 -3.70 -13.00 23.46
CA PRO A 218 -3.97 -14.25 22.73
C PRO A 218 -5.39 -14.34 22.15
N LYS A 219 -6.37 -13.60 22.68
CA LYS A 219 -7.74 -13.62 22.13
C LYS A 219 -7.90 -12.75 20.88
N ALA A 220 -6.94 -11.88 20.56
CA ALA A 220 -7.04 -10.95 19.44
C ALA A 220 -7.32 -11.65 18.10
N VAL A 221 -6.65 -12.79 17.86
CA VAL A 221 -6.87 -13.59 16.63
C VAL A 221 -8.28 -14.19 16.61
N THR A 222 -8.79 -14.65 17.75
CA THR A 222 -10.15 -15.20 17.85
C THR A 222 -11.19 -14.12 17.57
N TYR A 223 -11.06 -12.95 18.19
CA TYR A 223 -11.95 -11.80 17.95
C TYR A 223 -11.93 -11.34 16.49
N TYR A 224 -10.74 -11.30 15.89
CA TYR A 224 -10.60 -10.98 14.46
C TYR A 224 -11.35 -11.98 13.57
N ILE A 225 -11.19 -13.27 13.83
CA ILE A 225 -11.84 -14.33 13.04
C ILE A 225 -13.36 -14.34 13.23
N GLU A 226 -13.84 -14.11 14.45
CA GLU A 226 -15.27 -14.01 14.71
C GLU A 226 -15.92 -12.85 13.94
N TRP A 227 -15.27 -11.68 13.93
CA TRP A 227 -15.69 -10.57 13.11
C TRP A 227 -15.70 -10.91 11.62
N GLY A 228 -14.57 -11.43 11.09
CA GLY A 228 -14.47 -11.79 9.67
C GLY A 228 -15.51 -12.83 9.26
N ARG A 229 -15.80 -13.82 10.12
CA ARG A 229 -16.84 -14.82 9.90
C ARG A 229 -18.24 -14.21 9.86
N SER A 230 -18.54 -13.27 10.76
CA SER A 230 -19.84 -12.59 10.80
C SER A 230 -20.08 -11.78 9.52
N LEU A 231 -19.05 -11.09 9.02
CA LEU A 231 -19.07 -10.33 7.78
C LEU A 231 -19.30 -11.25 6.58
N ILE A 232 -18.54 -12.35 6.49
CA ILE A 232 -18.69 -13.38 5.45
C ILE A 232 -20.12 -13.93 5.44
N GLN A 233 -20.67 -14.30 6.60
CA GLN A 233 -22.03 -14.84 6.70
C GLN A 233 -23.09 -13.83 6.24
N ALA A 234 -22.93 -12.56 6.62
CA ALA A 234 -23.82 -11.48 6.21
C ALA A 234 -23.77 -11.24 4.69
N ALA A 235 -22.59 -11.39 4.08
CA ALA A 235 -22.39 -11.26 2.65
C ALA A 235 -22.92 -12.48 1.85
N GLN A 236 -22.72 -13.71 2.34
CA GLN A 236 -23.24 -14.94 1.70
C GLN A 236 -24.76 -14.92 1.53
N ALA A 237 -25.48 -14.32 2.47
CA ALA A 237 -26.94 -14.17 2.38
C ALA A 237 -27.40 -13.21 1.27
N ARG A 238 -26.50 -12.39 0.72
CA ARG A 238 -26.80 -11.28 -0.19
C ARG A 238 -26.14 -11.39 -1.56
N LEU A 239 -25.07 -12.17 -1.66
CA LEU A 239 -24.29 -12.35 -2.89
C LEU A 239 -24.67 -13.65 -3.61
N HIS A 240 -24.48 -13.66 -4.93
CA HIS A 240 -24.74 -14.80 -5.80
C HIS A 240 -23.48 -15.23 -6.56
N SER A 241 -23.54 -16.36 -7.27
CA SER A 241 -22.46 -16.84 -8.15
C SER A 241 -22.09 -15.79 -9.21
N PRO A 242 -20.79 -15.55 -9.51
CA PRO A 242 -19.59 -16.31 -9.11
C PRO A 242 -18.95 -15.88 -7.78
N ALA A 243 -19.41 -14.82 -7.12
CA ALA A 243 -18.74 -14.28 -5.93
C ALA A 243 -18.69 -15.25 -4.73
N LEU A 244 -19.57 -16.26 -4.70
CA LEU A 244 -19.57 -17.29 -3.65
C LEU A 244 -18.26 -18.07 -3.58
N GLN A 245 -17.60 -18.35 -4.71
CA GLN A 245 -16.32 -19.08 -4.72
C GLN A 245 -15.19 -18.27 -4.06
N ALA A 246 -15.12 -16.98 -4.34
CA ALA A 246 -14.20 -16.06 -3.65
C ALA A 246 -14.51 -16.00 -2.14
N VAL A 247 -15.79 -15.96 -1.76
CA VAL A 247 -16.17 -15.95 -0.34
C VAL A 247 -15.78 -17.25 0.38
N GLU A 248 -15.93 -18.42 -0.27
CA GLU A 248 -15.48 -19.71 0.27
C GLU A 248 -13.96 -19.75 0.44
N THR A 249 -13.22 -19.25 -0.55
CA THR A 249 -11.75 -19.16 -0.51
C THR A 249 -11.28 -18.25 0.62
N LEU A 250 -11.94 -17.11 0.80
CA LEU A 250 -11.67 -16.18 1.90
C LEU A 250 -11.99 -16.82 3.26
N SER A 251 -13.13 -17.50 3.40
CA SER A 251 -13.51 -18.21 4.62
C SER A 251 -12.51 -19.28 5.01
N ALA A 252 -12.08 -20.10 4.04
CA ALA A 252 -11.06 -21.12 4.27
C ALA A 252 -9.71 -20.48 4.67
N SER A 253 -9.36 -19.33 4.10
CA SER A 253 -8.12 -18.61 4.42
C SER A 253 -8.16 -18.02 5.83
N LEU A 254 -9.28 -17.41 6.21
CA LEU A 254 -9.51 -16.88 7.55
C LEU A 254 -9.40 -17.97 8.63
N GLN A 255 -9.93 -19.17 8.38
CA GLN A 255 -9.90 -20.29 9.31
C GLN A 255 -8.49 -20.85 9.57
N ARG A 256 -7.50 -20.57 8.69
CA ARG A 256 -6.11 -21.03 8.85
C ARG A 256 -5.27 -20.11 9.74
N LEU A 257 -5.70 -18.87 9.96
CA LEU A 257 -4.96 -17.88 10.74
C LEU A 257 -4.51 -18.37 12.14
N PRO A 258 -5.34 -19.07 12.95
CA PRO A 258 -4.91 -19.53 14.27
C PRO A 258 -3.69 -20.45 14.23
N ILE A 259 -3.61 -21.31 13.20
CA ILE A 259 -2.49 -22.23 13.01
C ILE A 259 -1.22 -21.44 12.75
N TYR A 260 -1.28 -20.46 11.84
CA TYR A 260 -0.11 -19.69 11.47
C TYR A 260 0.36 -18.73 12.56
N PHE A 261 -0.57 -18.07 13.25
CA PHE A 261 -0.21 -17.24 14.40
C PHE A 261 0.40 -18.08 15.53
N GLY A 262 -0.17 -19.25 15.85
CA GLY A 262 0.38 -20.15 16.86
C GLY A 262 1.78 -20.65 16.52
N GLU A 263 2.04 -21.00 15.26
CA GLU A 263 3.36 -21.47 14.83
C GLU A 263 4.38 -20.33 14.67
N SER A 264 3.95 -19.10 14.41
CA SER A 264 4.85 -17.95 14.22
C SER A 264 5.71 -17.64 15.45
N VAL A 265 5.26 -18.04 16.64
CA VAL A 265 6.01 -17.93 17.91
C VAL A 265 7.27 -18.80 17.90
N THR A 266 7.25 -19.94 17.20
CA THR A 266 8.37 -20.90 17.16
C THR A 266 9.11 -20.92 15.82
N ASN A 267 8.47 -20.44 14.75
CA ASN A 267 9.02 -20.39 13.40
C ASN A 267 9.13 -18.95 12.89
N ALA A 268 10.31 -18.36 13.06
CA ALA A 268 10.61 -16.99 12.64
C ALA A 268 10.54 -16.78 11.11
N LEU A 269 10.58 -17.84 10.30
CA LEU A 269 10.41 -17.71 8.84
C LEU A 269 8.95 -17.47 8.43
N LEU A 270 8.00 -17.63 9.35
CA LEU A 270 6.59 -17.34 9.09
C LEU A 270 6.22 -15.87 9.26
N THR A 271 7.00 -15.09 10.01
CA THR A 271 6.59 -13.77 10.48
C THR A 271 6.22 -12.83 9.33
N THR A 272 7.11 -12.61 8.35
CA THR A 272 6.84 -11.71 7.22
C THR A 272 5.76 -12.26 6.26
N PRO A 273 5.80 -13.54 5.83
CA PRO A 273 4.70 -14.11 5.05
C PRO A 273 3.34 -14.05 5.77
N LEU A 274 3.31 -14.20 7.10
CA LEU A 274 2.10 -14.08 7.89
C LEU A 274 1.52 -12.67 7.85
N LEU A 275 2.35 -11.63 7.96
CA LEU A 275 1.89 -10.25 7.79
C LEU A 275 1.23 -10.05 6.42
N ASN A 276 1.87 -10.54 5.34
CA ASN A 276 1.31 -10.43 3.99
C ASN A 276 -0.01 -11.20 3.84
N TYR A 277 -0.10 -12.40 4.42
CA TYR A 277 -1.30 -13.23 4.37
C TYR A 277 -2.46 -12.60 5.14
N PHE A 278 -2.17 -12.12 6.35
CA PHE A 278 -3.13 -11.44 7.22
C PHE A 278 -3.62 -10.14 6.57
N ALA A 279 -2.73 -9.33 6.00
CA ALA A 279 -3.08 -8.12 5.27
C ALA A 279 -3.97 -8.41 4.05
N ALA A 280 -3.62 -9.41 3.23
CA ALA A 280 -4.39 -9.77 2.06
C ALA A 280 -5.81 -10.24 2.41
N ILE A 281 -5.97 -10.99 3.50
CA ILE A 281 -7.28 -11.36 4.07
C ILE A 281 -8.03 -10.13 4.59
N SER A 282 -7.35 -9.22 5.30
CA SER A 282 -7.94 -7.99 5.84
C SER A 282 -8.49 -7.11 4.71
N CYS A 283 -7.68 -6.87 3.68
CA CYS A 283 -8.11 -6.20 2.45
C CYS A 283 -9.34 -6.88 1.82
N ALA A 284 -9.35 -8.21 1.73
CA ALA A 284 -10.46 -8.96 1.17
C ALA A 284 -11.75 -8.80 1.99
N LEU A 285 -11.67 -8.79 3.32
CA LEU A 285 -12.83 -8.58 4.20
C LEU A 285 -13.43 -7.18 4.04
N TYR A 286 -12.59 -6.14 4.01
CA TYR A 286 -13.09 -4.77 3.80
C TYR A 286 -13.61 -4.54 2.37
N LEU A 287 -13.00 -5.16 1.34
CA LEU A 287 -13.56 -5.17 -0.01
C LEU A 287 -14.92 -5.89 -0.06
N LEU A 288 -15.07 -7.00 0.66
CA LEU A 288 -16.33 -7.74 0.76
C LEU A 288 -17.43 -6.91 1.42
N GLU A 289 -17.08 -6.20 2.50
CA GLU A 289 -17.99 -5.27 3.17
C GLU A 289 -18.46 -4.18 2.22
N HIS A 290 -17.53 -3.54 1.51
CA HIS A 290 -17.85 -2.50 0.54
C HIS A 290 -18.68 -3.01 -0.64
N ALA A 291 -18.35 -4.17 -1.20
CA ALA A 291 -19.12 -4.81 -2.26
C ALA A 291 -20.54 -5.19 -1.81
N THR A 292 -20.69 -5.64 -0.56
CA THR A 292 -22.00 -5.96 0.03
C THR A 292 -22.83 -4.69 0.25
N TRP A 293 -22.21 -3.63 0.76
CA TRP A 293 -22.86 -2.33 0.95
C TRP A 293 -23.32 -1.71 -0.37
N SER A 294 -22.43 -1.62 -1.37
CA SER A 294 -22.74 -1.02 -2.68
C SER A 294 -23.90 -1.74 -3.37
N ARG A 295 -23.96 -3.08 -3.29
CA ARG A 295 -25.11 -3.89 -3.72
C ARG A 295 -26.40 -3.55 -2.97
N ASN A 296 -26.35 -3.44 -1.65
CA ASN A 296 -27.52 -3.16 -0.82
C ASN A 296 -28.13 -1.79 -1.12
N VAL A 297 -27.29 -0.78 -1.32
CA VAL A 297 -27.71 0.60 -1.63
C VAL A 297 -27.99 0.79 -3.13
N LYS A 298 -27.67 -0.20 -3.97
CA LYS A 298 -27.79 -0.17 -5.44
C LYS A 298 -26.95 0.93 -6.09
N GLU A 299 -25.73 1.08 -5.59
CA GLU A 299 -24.74 1.98 -6.19
C GLU A 299 -24.39 1.56 -7.62
N ALA A 300 -24.13 2.54 -8.48
CA ALA A 300 -23.78 2.27 -9.88
C ALA A 300 -22.49 1.45 -10.03
N SER A 301 -21.60 1.50 -9.03
CA SER A 301 -20.34 0.76 -9.00
C SER A 301 -20.47 -0.68 -8.48
N SER A 302 -21.67 -1.15 -8.08
CA SER A 302 -21.82 -2.42 -7.35
C SER A 302 -21.24 -3.65 -8.06
N GLU A 303 -21.33 -3.70 -9.40
CA GLU A 303 -20.72 -4.77 -10.20
C GLU A 303 -19.18 -4.68 -10.21
N VAL A 304 -18.65 -3.46 -10.30
CA VAL A 304 -17.21 -3.19 -10.30
C VAL A 304 -16.60 -3.50 -8.94
N ASP A 305 -17.29 -3.16 -7.85
CA ASP A 305 -16.81 -3.40 -6.49
C ASP A 305 -16.84 -4.90 -6.14
N LEU A 306 -17.85 -5.63 -6.63
CA LEU A 306 -17.89 -7.09 -6.51
C LEU A 306 -16.76 -7.76 -7.30
N GLU A 307 -16.51 -7.30 -8.53
CA GLU A 307 -15.43 -7.81 -9.36
C GLU A 307 -14.05 -7.50 -8.74
N ALA A 308 -13.89 -6.33 -8.12
CA ALA A 308 -12.67 -5.99 -7.40
C ALA A 308 -12.41 -6.93 -6.22
N PHE A 309 -13.44 -7.21 -5.42
CA PHE A 309 -13.37 -8.23 -4.36
C PHE A 309 -12.99 -9.60 -4.92
N ARG A 310 -13.67 -10.06 -5.97
CA ARG A 310 -13.43 -11.39 -6.56
C ARG A 310 -11.99 -11.54 -7.04
N ARG A 311 -11.52 -10.60 -7.85
CA ARG A 311 -10.15 -10.62 -8.39
C ARG A 311 -9.09 -10.52 -7.29
N TRP A 312 -9.34 -9.73 -6.25
CA TRP A 312 -8.42 -9.65 -5.10
C TRP A 312 -8.24 -11.01 -4.42
N VAL A 313 -9.32 -11.78 -4.27
CA VAL A 313 -9.25 -13.10 -3.63
C VAL A 313 -8.71 -14.19 -4.56
N GLU A 314 -9.16 -14.21 -5.82
CA GLU A 314 -8.88 -15.30 -6.77
C GLU A 314 -7.54 -15.14 -7.50
N GLU A 315 -7.15 -13.90 -7.81
CA GLU A 315 -5.94 -13.59 -8.57
C GLU A 315 -4.84 -12.97 -7.71
N GLY A 316 -5.17 -12.53 -6.48
CA GLY A 316 -4.24 -11.82 -5.60
C GLY A 316 -3.33 -12.72 -4.76
N GLU A 317 -2.67 -12.07 -3.78
CA GLU A 317 -1.56 -12.64 -3.03
C GLU A 317 -1.93 -13.69 -1.97
N ILE A 318 -3.23 -13.94 -1.72
CA ILE A 318 -3.69 -14.89 -0.70
C ILE A 318 -3.14 -16.30 -0.99
N ALA A 319 -3.33 -16.79 -2.23
CA ALA A 319 -2.89 -18.12 -2.62
C ALA A 319 -1.35 -18.21 -2.68
N HIS A 320 -0.69 -17.17 -3.22
CA HIS A 320 0.76 -17.12 -3.31
C HIS A 320 1.41 -17.16 -1.92
N THR A 321 0.93 -16.33 -1.00
CA THR A 321 1.46 -16.24 0.36
C THR A 321 1.19 -17.53 1.15
N HIS A 322 0.04 -18.16 0.98
CA HIS A 322 -0.26 -19.47 1.57
C HIS A 322 0.78 -20.55 1.17
N VAL A 323 1.21 -20.56 -0.11
CA VAL A 323 2.27 -21.47 -0.58
C VAL A 323 3.61 -21.13 0.06
N GLN A 324 3.96 -19.84 0.19
CA GLN A 324 5.18 -19.43 0.88
C GLN A 324 5.20 -19.89 2.33
N MET A 325 4.10 -19.70 3.05
CA MET A 325 3.95 -20.14 4.44
C MET A 325 4.08 -21.65 4.58
N THR A 326 3.42 -22.43 3.71
CA THR A 326 3.52 -23.90 3.71
C THR A 326 4.98 -24.35 3.53
N LYS A 327 5.71 -23.76 2.58
CA LYS A 327 7.13 -24.05 2.36
C LYS A 327 8.02 -23.68 3.56
N ALA A 328 7.69 -22.61 4.27
CA ALA A 328 8.41 -22.17 5.47
C ALA A 328 8.16 -23.10 6.67
N ARG A 329 7.02 -23.79 6.72
CA ARG A 329 6.69 -24.79 7.74
C ARG A 329 7.42 -26.11 7.52
N GLU A 330 7.32 -26.67 6.31
CA GLU A 330 7.78 -28.03 6.02
C GLU A 330 9.29 -28.22 6.15
N ASP A 331 10.10 -27.19 5.87
CA ASP A 331 11.55 -27.30 5.80
C ASP A 331 12.29 -26.30 6.73
N TYR A 332 11.65 -25.89 7.83
CA TYR A 332 12.11 -24.78 8.69
C TYR A 332 13.59 -24.90 9.13
N HIS A 333 13.95 -25.98 9.85
CA HIS A 333 15.30 -26.14 10.41
C HIS A 333 16.38 -26.20 9.32
N ARG A 334 16.10 -26.92 8.22
CA ARG A 334 17.01 -27.03 7.09
C ARG A 334 17.16 -25.70 6.38
N ARG A 335 16.08 -24.94 6.19
CA ARG A 335 16.11 -23.58 5.62
C ARG A 335 16.96 -22.64 6.46
N ILE A 336 16.79 -22.60 7.77
CA ILE A 336 17.63 -21.76 8.65
C ILE A 336 19.12 -22.10 8.50
N ALA A 337 19.46 -23.40 8.56
CA ALA A 337 20.83 -23.86 8.43
C ALA A 337 21.43 -23.52 7.05
N LEU A 338 20.65 -23.65 5.98
CA LEU A 338 21.11 -23.36 4.61
C LEU A 338 21.10 -21.87 4.27
N ASN A 339 20.18 -21.07 4.82
CA ASN A 339 20.11 -19.62 4.59
C ASN A 339 21.42 -18.95 5.00
N SER A 340 21.94 -19.31 6.18
CA SER A 340 23.24 -18.80 6.66
C SER A 340 24.37 -19.18 5.70
N LYS A 341 24.36 -20.42 5.16
CA LYS A 341 25.36 -20.88 4.20
C LYS A 341 25.23 -20.21 2.83
N ILE A 342 24.01 -19.89 2.39
CA ILE A 342 23.74 -19.18 1.13
C ILE A 342 24.25 -17.74 1.22
N VAL A 343 23.97 -17.05 2.33
CA VAL A 343 24.31 -15.63 2.51
C VAL A 343 25.80 -15.44 2.82
N TYR A 344 26.36 -16.27 3.71
CA TYR A 344 27.72 -16.08 4.23
C TYR A 344 28.75 -17.09 3.71
N GLY A 345 28.34 -18.11 2.94
CA GLY A 345 29.22 -19.22 2.52
C GLY A 345 29.39 -20.32 3.58
N GLY A 346 30.27 -21.29 3.33
CA GLY A 346 30.58 -22.38 4.29
C GLY A 346 31.40 -21.91 5.50
N ASP A 347 31.16 -22.52 6.67
CA ASP A 347 31.85 -22.37 7.98
C ASP A 347 32.49 -21.01 8.32
N VAL A 348 31.76 -19.91 8.11
CA VAL A 348 32.15 -18.60 8.66
C VAL A 348 31.76 -18.46 10.14
N LEU A 349 31.04 -19.43 10.72
CA LEU A 349 30.70 -19.46 12.15
C LEU A 349 31.55 -20.48 12.93
N ALA A 350 32.87 -20.33 12.85
CA ALA A 350 33.78 -20.71 13.94
C ALA A 350 34.45 -19.47 14.59
N ALA A 351 33.99 -18.26 14.25
CA ALA A 351 34.49 -17.02 14.83
C ALA A 351 33.43 -16.37 15.73
N LYS A 352 33.46 -16.79 17.01
CA LYS A 352 32.98 -16.06 18.20
C LYS A 352 31.51 -15.60 18.19
N LEU A 353 30.66 -16.43 18.79
CA LEU A 353 29.63 -15.96 19.72
C LEU A 353 30.08 -16.32 21.14
#